data_AF-A0A0D6MD34-F1
#
_entry.id   AF-A0A0D6MD34-F1
#
_cell.length_a   1.000
_cell.length_b   1.000
_cell.length_c   1.000
_cell.angle_alpha   90.00
_cell.angle_beta   90.00
_cell.angle_gamma   90.00
#
_symmetry.space_group_name_H-M   'P 1'
#
loop_
_entity.id
_entity.type
_entity.pdbx_description
1 polymer ?
#
loop_
_entity_poly.entity_id
_entity_poly.type
_entity_poly.pdbx_seq_one_letter_code
_entity_poly.pdbx_strand_id
1 'polypeptide(L)'
;MIGCWTGIIYLTLLLPLIHATFREQSVAVKGIVNCRGVRQPGAFVQLYDEDAIPILDNDDLLGSVTADDRGIFCVRGATTEVTDIEPYIYIEHNCGYEGLDQKHYFIRAIPKEFITEGNFSKKTYHMGDIELLTKDAPVQHYQRRMLIHHHHSSHGPLSLHQQVMQCIPHYVAYKDYYEKVVVNGGTSQYNKTELEKQAWDDLLRKITGAPPSPPGISHTEDVHTHTETHTHVEDHRTHTEKEYRRELDHRREEHNRRLEEFKKLEEQRKQEIERLEQERKMWMEKLKELEEGQKKKHLVQIICSRDNVVRTTQIREYTEGEDPCEGFRRT
;
A
#
# COMPACT_ATOMS: atom_id res chain seq x y z
N MET A 1 -0.34 -15.70 -66.75
CA MET A 1 -0.83 -16.24 -65.46
C MET A 1 0.34 -16.47 -64.49
N ILE A 2 1.11 -15.43 -64.16
CA ILE A 2 2.31 -15.56 -63.28
C ILE A 2 2.21 -14.62 -62.07
N GLY A 3 1.42 -13.53 -62.15
CA GLY A 3 1.35 -12.51 -61.08
C GLY A 3 0.43 -12.80 -59.89
N CYS A 4 -0.41 -13.83 -59.93
CA CYS A 4 -1.30 -14.17 -58.80
C CYS A 4 -0.60 -15.05 -57.74
N TRP A 5 0.38 -15.84 -58.17
CA TRP A 5 1.11 -16.74 -57.28
C TRP A 5 2.19 -16.00 -56.48
N THR A 6 2.75 -14.93 -57.04
CA THR A 6 3.74 -14.08 -56.35
C THR A 6 3.11 -13.31 -55.17
N GLY A 7 1.86 -12.85 -55.29
CA GLY A 7 1.18 -12.12 -54.21
C GLY A 7 0.84 -12.99 -52.99
N ILE A 8 0.45 -14.25 -53.21
CA ILE A 8 0.14 -15.21 -52.14
C ILE A 8 1.43 -15.65 -51.43
N ILE A 9 2.54 -15.83 -52.18
CA ILE A 9 3.85 -16.14 -51.63
C ILE A 9 4.37 -14.98 -50.78
N TYR A 10 4.18 -13.72 -51.18
CA TYR A 10 4.57 -12.55 -50.36
C TYR A 10 3.70 -12.39 -49.09
N LEU A 11 2.40 -12.72 -49.15
CA LEU A 11 1.52 -12.66 -47.98
C LEU A 11 1.83 -13.77 -46.97
N THR A 12 2.21 -14.97 -47.41
CA THR A 12 2.64 -16.07 -46.53
C THR A 12 4.10 -15.94 -46.07
N LEU A 13 4.99 -15.27 -46.83
CA LEU A 13 6.35 -14.90 -46.39
C LEU A 13 6.40 -13.69 -45.43
N LEU A 14 5.35 -12.86 -45.37
CA LEU A 14 5.22 -11.78 -44.37
C LEU A 14 4.54 -12.23 -43.08
N LEU A 15 3.98 -13.45 -43.07
CA LEU A 15 3.30 -14.07 -41.94
C LEU A 15 4.17 -14.94 -40.99
N PRO A 16 5.52 -14.96 -41.01
CA PRO A 16 6.27 -15.61 -39.94
C PRO A 16 7.04 -14.57 -39.11
N LEU A 17 6.41 -13.71 -38.31
CA LEU A 17 7.21 -12.86 -37.40
C LEU A 17 6.60 -12.39 -36.08
N ILE A 18 5.46 -12.89 -35.63
CA ILE A 18 5.01 -12.62 -34.25
C ILE A 18 4.43 -13.88 -33.62
N HIS A 19 5.28 -14.87 -33.39
CA HIS A 19 5.01 -15.80 -32.28
C HIS A 19 5.47 -15.09 -31.01
N ALA A 20 4.65 -14.19 -30.49
CA ALA A 20 4.85 -13.66 -29.14
C ALA A 20 4.59 -14.83 -28.17
N THR A 21 5.66 -15.54 -27.81
CA THR A 21 5.57 -16.58 -26.79
C THR A 21 5.61 -15.89 -25.44
N PHE A 22 4.49 -15.90 -24.73
CA PHE A 22 4.47 -15.55 -23.32
C PHE A 22 5.40 -16.49 -22.55
N ARG A 23 6.26 -15.91 -21.72
CA ARG A 23 7.19 -16.65 -20.88
C ARG A 23 6.94 -16.28 -19.44
N GLU A 24 6.86 -17.30 -18.61
CA GLU A 24 6.79 -17.11 -17.17
C GLU A 24 8.19 -16.79 -16.63
N GLN A 25 8.28 -15.76 -15.80
CA GLN A 25 9.53 -15.26 -15.24
C GLN A 25 9.34 -14.98 -13.77
N SER A 26 10.40 -15.13 -12.99
CA SER A 26 10.37 -14.95 -11.55
C SER A 26 11.66 -14.35 -11.00
N VAL A 27 11.50 -13.66 -9.87
CA VAL A 27 12.59 -12.99 -9.16
C VAL A 27 12.43 -13.17 -7.64
N ALA A 28 13.56 -13.20 -6.94
CA ALA A 28 13.60 -13.24 -5.49
C ALA A 28 14.66 -12.27 -4.98
N VAL A 29 14.31 -11.51 -3.94
CA VAL A 29 15.14 -10.45 -3.39
C VAL A 29 15.23 -10.58 -1.87
N LYS A 30 16.43 -10.39 -1.33
CA LYS A 30 16.69 -10.34 0.11
C LYS A 30 17.47 -9.08 0.45
N GLY A 31 17.09 -8.41 1.53
CA GLY A 31 17.78 -7.21 1.99
C GLY A 31 17.53 -6.94 3.47
N ILE A 32 18.13 -5.87 3.98
CA ILE A 32 17.95 -5.40 5.35
C ILE A 32 17.66 -3.90 5.32
N VAL A 33 16.55 -3.48 5.95
CA VAL A 33 16.09 -2.09 5.92
C VAL A 33 16.59 -1.35 7.17
N ASN A 34 17.19 -0.18 6.94
CA ASN A 34 17.77 0.68 7.95
C ASN A 34 17.24 2.12 7.81
N CYS A 35 17.16 2.83 8.93
CA CYS A 35 16.93 4.26 8.99
C CYS A 35 17.94 4.86 9.98
N ARG A 36 18.76 5.82 9.54
CA ARG A 36 19.83 6.42 10.35
C ARG A 36 20.75 5.36 10.97
N GLY A 37 21.06 4.30 10.23
CA GLY A 37 21.87 3.17 10.70
C GLY A 37 21.19 2.22 11.69
N VAL A 38 19.89 2.41 11.99
CA VAL A 38 19.10 1.54 12.89
C VAL A 38 18.19 0.64 12.07
N ARG A 39 18.16 -0.67 12.38
CA ARG A 39 17.27 -1.65 11.74
C ARG A 39 15.80 -1.20 11.84
N GLN A 40 15.02 -1.43 10.79
CA GLN A 40 13.60 -1.07 10.73
C GLN A 40 12.70 -2.32 10.70
N PRO A 41 12.37 -2.90 11.87
CA PRO A 41 11.34 -3.92 11.97
C PRO A 41 10.01 -3.41 11.48
N GLY A 42 9.23 -4.26 10.80
CA GLY A 42 7.90 -3.88 10.33
C GLY A 42 7.89 -3.06 9.04
N ALA A 43 9.04 -2.78 8.41
CA ALA A 43 9.08 -2.11 7.12
C ALA A 43 8.33 -2.93 6.06
N PHE A 44 7.38 -2.30 5.37
CA PHE A 44 6.60 -2.94 4.31
C PHE A 44 7.32 -2.81 2.97
N VAL A 45 7.70 -3.95 2.40
CA VAL A 45 8.48 -4.04 1.16
C VAL A 45 7.63 -4.64 0.07
N GLN A 46 7.57 -3.97 -1.07
CA GLN A 46 6.81 -4.39 -2.24
C GLN A 46 7.76 -4.64 -3.41
N LEU A 47 7.45 -5.65 -4.20
CA LEU A 47 8.14 -6.04 -5.41
C LEU A 47 7.18 -5.83 -6.57
N TYR A 48 7.55 -4.94 -7.48
CA TYR A 48 6.77 -4.57 -8.66
C TYR A 48 7.49 -4.97 -9.93
N ASP A 49 6.73 -5.02 -11.02
CA ASP A 49 7.20 -5.07 -12.41
C ASP A 49 6.88 -3.74 -13.09
N GLU A 50 7.85 -3.13 -13.77
CA GLU A 50 7.60 -1.95 -14.61
C GLU A 50 7.10 -2.41 -15.98
N ASP A 51 5.87 -2.02 -16.34
CA ASP A 51 5.28 -2.45 -17.61
C ASP A 51 6.00 -1.81 -18.81
N ALA A 52 6.41 -2.64 -19.77
CA ALA A 52 7.10 -2.20 -20.98
C ALA A 52 6.25 -1.27 -21.89
N ILE A 53 4.94 -1.16 -21.67
CA ILE A 53 4.02 -0.28 -22.41
C ILE A 53 3.36 0.72 -21.44
N PRO A 54 4.02 1.85 -21.13
CA PRO A 54 3.59 2.82 -20.10
C PRO A 54 2.31 3.63 -20.42
N ILE A 55 1.56 3.25 -21.46
CA ILE A 55 0.38 3.99 -21.94
C ILE A 55 -0.94 3.26 -21.66
N LEU A 56 -0.90 1.99 -21.20
CA LEU A 56 -2.11 1.18 -21.00
C LEU A 56 -2.28 0.61 -19.59
N ASP A 57 -1.21 0.28 -18.86
CA ASP A 57 -1.32 -0.42 -17.58
C ASP A 57 -0.43 0.20 -16.48
N ASN A 58 -0.81 -0.06 -15.23
CA ASN A 58 -0.05 0.32 -14.03
C ASN A 58 0.84 -0.85 -13.63
N ASP A 59 2.06 -0.56 -13.16
CA ASP A 59 3.01 -1.53 -12.64
C ASP A 59 2.40 -2.65 -11.79
N ASP A 60 2.73 -3.89 -12.15
CA ASP A 60 2.17 -5.10 -11.54
C ASP A 60 2.83 -5.41 -10.19
N LEU A 61 2.03 -5.57 -9.14
CA LEU A 61 2.52 -6.03 -7.84
C LEU A 61 2.80 -7.54 -7.87
N LEU A 62 4.07 -7.92 -7.98
CA LEU A 62 4.50 -9.32 -8.01
C LEU A 62 4.52 -9.98 -6.63
N GLY A 63 4.73 -9.19 -5.56
CA GLY A 63 4.74 -9.70 -4.19
C GLY A 63 5.03 -8.63 -3.14
N SER A 64 4.71 -8.93 -1.88
CA SER A 64 5.00 -8.04 -0.76
C SER A 64 5.35 -8.81 0.51
N VAL A 65 6.09 -8.17 1.42
CA VAL A 65 6.52 -8.75 2.68
C VAL A 65 6.77 -7.65 3.72
N THR A 66 6.59 -7.99 4.99
CA THR A 66 6.99 -7.12 6.11
C THR A 66 8.33 -7.61 6.68
N ALA A 67 9.28 -6.69 6.86
CA ALA A 67 10.59 -7.00 7.42
C ALA A 67 10.48 -7.53 8.86
N ASP A 68 11.34 -8.50 9.20
CA ASP A 68 11.37 -9.17 10.51
C ASP A 68 11.87 -8.25 11.65
N ASP A 69 11.97 -8.79 12.86
CA ASP A 69 12.48 -8.12 14.06
C ASP A 69 13.92 -7.58 13.93
N ARG A 70 14.67 -8.05 12.93
CA ARG A 70 16.03 -7.60 12.60
C ARG A 70 16.05 -6.66 11.38
N GLY A 71 14.89 -6.28 10.85
CA GLY A 71 14.74 -5.48 9.64
C GLY A 71 15.07 -6.24 8.35
N ILE A 72 15.16 -7.58 8.40
CA ILE A 72 15.48 -8.43 7.25
C ILE A 72 14.20 -8.77 6.50
N PHE A 73 14.22 -8.69 5.18
CA PHE A 73 13.12 -9.12 4.32
C PHE A 73 13.59 -10.09 3.25
N CYS A 74 12.67 -10.93 2.78
CA CYS A 74 12.84 -11.80 1.62
C CYS A 74 11.52 -11.82 0.85
N VAL A 75 11.49 -11.24 -0.34
CA VAL A 75 10.30 -11.16 -1.20
C VAL A 75 10.55 -11.91 -2.50
N ARG A 76 9.51 -12.54 -3.03
CA ARG A 76 9.56 -13.32 -4.28
C ARG A 76 8.28 -13.02 -5.07
N GLY A 77 8.39 -13.04 -6.38
CA GLY A 77 7.28 -12.80 -7.28
C GLY A 77 7.54 -13.41 -8.64
N ALA A 78 6.47 -13.60 -9.41
CA ALA A 78 6.52 -14.13 -10.76
C ALA A 78 5.36 -13.56 -11.58
N THR A 79 5.59 -13.36 -12.88
CA THR A 79 4.57 -12.98 -13.85
C THR A 79 4.83 -13.65 -15.19
N THR A 80 3.90 -13.51 -16.12
CA THR A 80 3.98 -14.08 -17.47
C THR A 80 3.90 -12.96 -18.50
N GLU A 81 5.02 -12.71 -19.18
CA GLU A 81 5.16 -11.61 -20.12
C GLU A 81 5.81 -12.05 -21.43
N VAL A 82 5.61 -11.25 -22.48
CA VAL A 82 6.26 -11.46 -23.78
C VAL A 82 7.71 -10.97 -23.75
N THR A 83 7.97 -9.90 -23.00
CA THR A 83 9.29 -9.29 -22.78
C THR A 83 9.92 -9.76 -21.48
N ASP A 84 11.20 -9.47 -21.27
CA ASP A 84 11.83 -9.67 -19.96
C ASP A 84 11.18 -8.71 -18.94
N ILE A 85 10.89 -9.23 -17.75
CA ILE A 85 10.35 -8.42 -16.65
C ILE A 85 11.36 -7.35 -16.22
N GLU A 86 10.87 -6.22 -15.70
CA GLU A 86 11.66 -5.09 -15.20
C GLU A 86 11.39 -4.85 -13.71
N PRO A 87 11.78 -5.81 -12.84
CA PRO A 87 11.32 -5.79 -11.47
C PRO A 87 12.08 -4.80 -10.60
N TYR A 88 11.38 -4.17 -9.65
CA TYR A 88 11.96 -3.24 -8.69
C TYR A 88 11.37 -3.38 -7.29
N ILE A 89 12.16 -3.01 -6.28
CA ILE A 89 11.70 -2.90 -4.90
C ILE A 89 11.17 -1.50 -4.65
N TYR A 90 10.00 -1.44 -4.01
CA TYR A 90 9.35 -0.24 -3.52
C TYR A 90 9.14 -0.33 -2.01
N ILE A 91 9.61 0.67 -1.27
CA ILE A 91 9.39 0.79 0.18
C ILE A 91 8.86 2.19 0.45
N GLU A 92 7.64 2.27 0.96
CA GLU A 92 7.08 3.51 1.48
C GLU A 92 7.55 3.72 2.93
N HIS A 93 8.05 4.91 3.26
CA HIS A 93 8.57 5.22 4.58
C HIS A 93 8.47 6.70 4.94
N ASN A 94 8.71 7.01 6.21
CA ASN A 94 8.83 8.37 6.75
C ASN A 94 10.19 8.63 7.43
N CYS A 95 11.18 7.74 7.23
CA CYS A 95 12.54 7.92 7.75
C CYS A 95 13.13 9.28 7.33
N GLY A 96 13.51 10.12 8.30
CA GLY A 96 14.02 11.47 8.01
C GLY A 96 12.95 12.57 7.99
N TYR A 97 11.68 12.18 7.94
CA TYR A 97 10.53 13.07 7.77
C TYR A 97 9.48 12.83 8.85
N GLU A 98 9.90 12.30 10.01
CA GLU A 98 8.99 11.99 11.11
C GLU A 98 8.26 13.25 11.59
N GLY A 99 6.95 13.15 11.81
CA GLY A 99 6.12 14.29 12.20
C GLY A 99 5.74 15.23 11.06
N LEU A 100 6.18 14.96 9.82
CA LEU A 100 5.65 15.58 8.62
C LEU A 100 4.55 14.70 8.04
N ASP A 101 3.50 15.31 7.50
CA ASP A 101 2.44 14.59 6.76
C ASP A 101 2.89 14.32 5.32
N GLN A 102 4.07 13.71 5.17
CA GLN A 102 4.73 13.44 3.90
C GLN A 102 5.26 12.01 3.89
N LYS A 103 4.91 11.27 2.85
CA LYS A 103 5.39 9.91 2.59
C LYS A 103 6.50 9.96 1.56
N HIS A 104 7.57 9.22 1.82
CA HIS A 104 8.72 9.08 0.94
C HIS A 104 8.85 7.64 0.47
N TYR A 105 9.58 7.46 -0.64
CA TYR A 105 9.65 6.19 -1.32
C TYR A 105 11.10 5.86 -1.63
N PHE A 106 11.49 4.63 -1.30
CA PHE A 106 12.72 4.03 -1.80
C PHE A 106 12.36 3.11 -2.96
N ILE A 107 12.94 3.38 -4.13
CA ILE A 107 12.77 2.60 -5.35
C ILE A 107 14.14 2.12 -5.81
N ARG A 108 14.28 0.82 -6.08
CA ARG A 108 15.52 0.28 -6.64
C ARG A 108 15.25 -0.93 -7.53
N ALA A 109 15.66 -0.81 -8.78
CA ALA A 109 15.60 -1.87 -9.78
C ALA A 109 16.46 -3.08 -9.39
N ILE A 110 15.99 -4.26 -9.80
CA ILE A 110 16.67 -5.52 -9.62
C ILE A 110 17.40 -5.86 -10.93
N PRO A 111 18.69 -6.25 -10.87
CA PRO A 111 19.46 -6.53 -12.08
C PRO A 111 18.90 -7.73 -12.86
N LYS A 112 18.87 -7.63 -14.20
CA LYS A 112 18.24 -8.61 -15.10
C LYS A 112 18.84 -10.01 -14.97
N GLU A 113 20.09 -10.14 -14.54
CA GLU A 113 20.77 -11.43 -14.33
C GLU A 113 20.19 -12.29 -13.18
N PHE A 114 19.37 -11.69 -12.30
CA PHE A 114 18.66 -12.38 -11.22
C PHE A 114 17.25 -12.82 -11.60
N ILE A 115 16.75 -12.42 -12.77
CA ILE A 115 15.51 -12.92 -13.35
C ILE A 115 15.75 -14.37 -13.81
N THR A 116 14.78 -15.24 -13.57
CA THR A 116 14.83 -16.63 -13.98
C THR A 116 13.52 -17.08 -14.61
N GLU A 117 13.61 -17.93 -15.63
CA GLU A 117 12.45 -18.51 -16.30
C GLU A 117 11.68 -19.49 -15.39
N GLY A 118 10.35 -19.45 -15.49
CA GLY A 118 9.37 -20.19 -14.71
C GLY A 118 8.85 -19.43 -13.49
N ASN A 119 7.80 -19.95 -12.85
CA ASN A 119 7.15 -19.38 -11.66
C ASN A 119 7.99 -19.29 -10.38
N PHE A 120 9.20 -19.85 -10.34
CA PHE A 120 9.99 -19.91 -9.12
C PHE A 120 11.45 -19.55 -9.32
N SER A 121 11.89 -18.53 -8.57
CA SER A 121 13.23 -18.01 -8.77
C SER A 121 14.33 -18.92 -8.24
N LYS A 122 15.22 -19.36 -9.13
CA LYS A 122 16.36 -20.22 -8.72
C LYS A 122 17.52 -19.42 -8.11
N LYS A 123 17.49 -18.10 -8.27
CA LYS A 123 18.50 -17.17 -7.76
C LYS A 123 17.86 -16.28 -6.70
N THR A 124 18.68 -15.61 -5.90
CA THR A 124 18.19 -14.58 -4.97
C THR A 124 19.15 -13.41 -5.03
N TYR A 125 18.61 -12.24 -5.36
CA TYR A 125 19.37 -11.00 -5.36
C TYR A 125 19.51 -10.48 -3.93
N HIS A 126 20.75 -10.33 -3.48
CA HIS A 126 21.06 -9.78 -2.17
C HIS A 126 21.33 -8.27 -2.29
N MET A 127 20.35 -7.45 -1.94
CA MET A 127 20.48 -5.97 -1.97
C MET A 127 21.38 -5.42 -0.86
N GLY A 128 21.64 -6.22 0.17
CA GLY A 128 22.42 -5.81 1.34
C GLY A 128 21.63 -4.84 2.23
N ASP A 129 22.37 -3.91 2.84
CA ASP A 129 21.82 -2.86 3.69
C ASP A 129 21.19 -1.73 2.85
N ILE A 130 19.92 -1.46 3.11
CA ILE A 130 19.14 -0.38 2.49
C ILE A 130 18.99 0.71 3.53
N GLU A 131 19.61 1.86 3.30
CA GLU A 131 19.41 3.06 4.13
C GLU A 131 18.30 3.92 3.54
N LEU A 132 17.21 4.07 4.27
CA LEU A 132 16.04 4.85 3.86
C LEU A 132 16.23 6.35 4.05
N LEU A 133 17.18 6.77 4.90
CA LEU A 133 17.47 8.19 5.09
C LEU A 133 18.10 8.79 3.83
N THR A 134 17.39 9.70 3.19
CA THR A 134 17.92 10.47 2.05
C THR A 134 18.85 11.58 2.53
N LYS A 135 19.81 11.98 1.68
CA LYS A 135 20.71 13.10 1.99
C LYS A 135 19.98 14.44 2.13
N ASP A 136 18.87 14.58 1.41
CA ASP A 136 18.03 15.78 1.38
C ASP A 136 16.94 15.75 2.47
N ALA A 137 16.91 14.70 3.29
CA ALA A 137 16.02 14.66 4.45
C ALA A 137 16.30 15.90 5.30
N PRO A 138 15.27 16.69 5.65
CA PRO A 138 15.46 17.85 6.49
C PRO A 138 16.11 17.33 7.76
N VAL A 139 17.32 17.83 8.06
CA VAL A 139 17.99 17.51 9.32
C VAL A 139 17.08 18.05 10.41
N GLN A 140 16.19 17.21 10.90
CA GLN A 140 15.51 17.49 12.14
C GLN A 140 16.61 17.35 13.18
N HIS A 141 17.24 18.48 13.51
CA HIS A 141 17.64 18.70 14.88
C HIS A 141 16.37 18.44 15.67
N TYR A 142 16.24 17.20 16.15
CA TYR A 142 15.28 16.84 17.15
C TYR A 142 15.70 17.62 18.39
N GLN A 143 15.39 18.92 18.44
CA GLN A 143 15.03 19.54 19.69
C GLN A 143 13.90 18.66 20.16
N ARG A 144 14.25 17.73 21.05
CA ARG A 144 13.30 16.93 21.80
C ARG A 144 12.38 17.94 22.46
N ARG A 145 11.30 18.32 21.77
CA ARG A 145 10.19 19.03 22.34
C ARG A 145 9.47 17.96 23.15
N MET A 146 10.11 17.52 24.24
CA MET A 146 9.31 17.19 25.40
C MET A 146 8.42 18.41 25.57
N LEU A 147 7.10 18.20 25.47
CA LEU A 147 6.16 19.12 26.06
C LEU A 147 6.46 19.08 27.57
N ILE A 148 7.52 19.78 27.97
CA ILE A 148 7.67 20.26 29.31
C ILE A 148 6.53 21.25 29.39
N HIS A 149 5.41 20.84 30.00
CA HIS A 149 4.50 21.80 30.58
C HIS A 149 5.41 22.72 31.41
N HIS A 150 5.61 23.94 30.93
CA HIS A 150 6.28 24.98 31.67
C HIS A 150 5.42 25.24 32.91
N HIS A 151 5.63 24.44 33.95
CA HIS A 151 5.25 24.83 35.27
C HIS A 151 6.19 25.99 35.61
N HIS A 152 5.64 27.19 35.53
CA HIS A 152 6.19 28.37 36.14
C HIS A 152 6.52 28.03 37.60
N SER A 153 7.77 27.69 37.86
CA SER A 153 8.35 27.61 39.19
C SER A 153 9.50 28.58 39.22
N SER A 154 9.51 29.42 40.24
CA SER A 154 10.40 30.55 40.52
C SER A 154 11.88 30.19 40.71
N HIS A 155 12.31 29.00 40.32
CA HIS A 155 13.62 28.43 40.64
C HIS A 155 14.35 27.89 39.40
N GLY A 156 14.43 28.67 38.32
CA GLY A 156 15.34 28.42 37.19
C GLY A 156 15.16 27.08 36.43
N PRO A 157 15.91 26.86 35.33
CA PRO A 157 15.84 25.61 34.57
C PRO A 157 16.52 24.45 35.32
N LEU A 158 15.79 23.34 35.51
CA LEU A 158 16.31 22.10 36.10
C LEU A 158 17.49 21.54 35.30
N SER A 159 18.49 20.96 35.98
CA SER A 159 19.62 20.29 35.31
C SER A 159 19.17 19.03 34.56
N LEU A 160 19.93 18.63 33.52
CA LEU A 160 19.66 17.41 32.74
C LEU A 160 19.50 16.17 33.62
N HIS A 161 20.30 16.06 34.69
CA HIS A 161 20.22 14.96 35.64
C HIS A 161 18.88 14.96 36.40
N GLN A 162 18.40 16.12 36.85
CA GLN A 162 17.10 16.25 37.51
C GLN A 162 15.93 15.96 36.56
N GLN A 163 16.04 16.34 35.30
CA GLN A 163 15.05 16.02 34.27
C GLN A 163 15.01 14.51 33.99
N VAL A 164 16.16 13.86 33.88
CA VAL A 164 16.25 12.40 33.71
C VAL A 164 15.63 11.67 34.91
N MET A 165 15.88 12.14 36.13
CA MET A 165 15.27 11.60 37.35
C MET A 165 13.74 11.74 37.38
N GLN A 166 13.18 12.79 36.77
CA GLN A 166 11.72 12.92 36.63
C GLN A 166 11.14 11.98 35.57
N CYS A 167 11.89 11.63 34.52
CA CYS A 167 11.43 10.73 33.47
C CYS A 167 11.51 9.24 33.84
N ILE A 168 12.43 8.83 34.72
CA ILE A 168 12.60 7.42 35.11
C ILE A 168 11.31 6.80 35.70
N PRO A 169 10.61 7.44 36.66
CA PRO A 169 9.35 6.92 37.19
C PRO A 169 8.26 6.74 36.12
N HIS A 170 8.16 7.69 35.18
CA HIS A 170 7.19 7.65 34.09
C HIS A 170 7.49 6.52 33.10
N TYR A 171 8.76 6.33 32.74
CA TYR A 171 9.19 5.26 31.86
C TYR A 171 8.99 3.88 32.49
N VAL A 172 9.35 3.71 33.78
CA VAL A 172 9.15 2.46 34.51
C VAL A 172 7.66 2.14 34.63
N ALA A 173 6.82 3.13 34.98
CA ALA A 173 5.39 2.92 35.09
C ALA A 173 4.73 2.60 33.73
N TYR A 174 5.17 3.25 32.64
CA TYR A 174 4.70 2.95 31.28
C TYR A 174 5.14 1.56 30.81
N LYS A 175 6.38 1.15 31.11
CA LYS A 175 6.89 -0.19 30.82
C LYS A 175 6.07 -1.26 31.55
N ASP A 176 5.79 -1.07 32.83
CA ASP A 176 4.92 -1.95 33.63
C ASP A 176 3.51 -2.08 33.02
N TYR A 177 2.94 -0.97 32.55
CA TYR A 177 1.65 -0.96 31.86
C TYR A 177 1.72 -1.76 30.55
N TYR A 178 2.74 -1.51 29.72
CA TYR A 178 2.90 -2.16 28.43
C TYR A 178 3.09 -3.68 28.56
N GLU A 179 3.93 -4.14 29.49
CA GLU A 179 4.12 -5.56 29.76
C GLU A 179 2.83 -6.23 30.26
N LYS A 180 2.05 -5.57 31.12
CA LYS A 180 0.78 -6.12 31.62
C LYS A 180 -0.32 -6.19 30.57
N VAL A 181 -0.50 -5.14 29.78
CA VAL A 181 -1.64 -5.01 28.86
C VAL A 181 -1.35 -5.59 27.48
N VAL A 182 -0.17 -5.31 26.93
CA VAL A 182 0.16 -5.65 25.54
C VAL A 182 0.83 -7.03 25.47
N VAL A 183 1.75 -7.33 26.38
CA VAL A 183 2.48 -8.61 26.36
C VAL A 183 1.68 -9.72 27.05
N ASN A 184 1.23 -9.51 28.29
CA ASN A 184 0.53 -10.55 29.06
C ASN A 184 -1.00 -10.56 28.84
N GLY A 185 -1.59 -9.42 28.48
CA GLY A 185 -3.03 -9.31 28.16
C GLY A 185 -3.44 -9.95 26.83
N GLY A 186 -2.47 -10.25 25.95
CA GLY A 186 -2.71 -10.94 24.66
C GLY A 186 -3.14 -12.40 24.79
N THR A 187 -2.96 -13.03 25.95
CA THR A 187 -3.27 -14.45 26.18
C THR A 187 -4.60 -14.71 26.90
N SER A 188 -5.34 -13.68 27.35
CA SER A 188 -6.62 -13.87 28.06
C SER A 188 -7.79 -13.30 27.27
N GLN A 189 -8.71 -14.16 26.84
CA GLN A 189 -9.85 -13.79 25.99
C GLN A 189 -11.06 -13.20 26.75
N TYR A 190 -10.95 -12.99 28.07
CA TYR A 190 -12.01 -12.35 28.86
C TYR A 190 -11.44 -11.18 29.70
N ASN A 191 -12.16 -10.05 29.68
CA ASN A 191 -11.92 -8.79 30.42
C ASN A 191 -10.73 -7.89 30.00
N LYS A 192 -10.41 -7.83 28.70
CA LYS A 192 -9.37 -6.93 28.18
C LYS A 192 -9.61 -5.45 28.54
N THR A 193 -10.83 -4.94 28.38
CA THR A 193 -11.18 -3.54 28.65
C THR A 193 -11.07 -3.16 30.13
N GLU A 194 -11.33 -4.10 31.03
CA GLU A 194 -11.27 -3.87 32.48
C GLU A 194 -9.84 -3.97 33.01
N LEU A 195 -9.04 -4.88 32.46
CA LEU A 195 -7.59 -4.94 32.65
C LEU A 195 -6.89 -3.65 32.16
N GLU A 196 -7.27 -3.16 30.98
CA GLU A 196 -6.76 -1.91 30.43
C GLU A 196 -7.08 -0.72 31.33
N LYS A 197 -8.33 -0.63 31.81
CA LYS A 197 -8.77 0.43 32.73
C LYS A 197 -8.05 0.37 34.07
N GLN A 198 -7.93 -0.81 34.68
CA GLN A 198 -7.21 -0.99 35.94
C GLN A 198 -5.71 -0.68 35.80
N ALA A 199 -5.07 -1.12 34.71
CA ALA A 199 -3.66 -0.82 34.45
C ALA A 199 -3.43 0.68 34.22
N TRP A 200 -4.38 1.36 33.58
CA TRP A 200 -4.36 2.82 33.37
C TRP A 200 -4.53 3.61 34.66
N ASP A 201 -5.47 3.20 35.53
CA ASP A 201 -5.69 3.83 36.83
C ASP A 201 -4.46 3.65 37.75
N ASP A 202 -3.80 2.49 37.70
CA ASP A 202 -2.60 2.21 38.50
C ASP A 202 -1.37 2.98 38.00
N LEU A 203 -1.25 3.18 36.69
CA LEU A 203 -0.26 4.07 36.06
C LEU A 203 -0.45 5.51 36.55
N LEU A 204 -1.68 6.02 36.49
CA LEU A 204 -2.03 7.36 36.97
C LEU A 204 -1.69 7.53 38.45
N ARG A 205 -2.00 6.53 39.29
CA ARG A 205 -1.65 6.52 40.72
C ARG A 205 -0.14 6.58 40.96
N LYS A 206 0.67 5.82 40.19
CA LYS A 206 2.14 5.82 40.32
C LYS A 206 2.77 7.14 39.85
N ILE A 207 2.16 7.81 38.89
CA ILE A 207 2.62 9.11 38.36
C ILE A 207 2.21 10.27 39.27
N THR A 208 1.03 10.19 39.91
CA THR A 208 0.44 11.29 40.69
C THR A 208 0.49 11.12 42.20
N GLY A 209 0.84 9.93 42.70
CA GLY A 209 0.89 9.63 44.12
C GLY A 209 2.13 10.20 44.80
N ALA A 210 1.93 10.91 45.91
CA ALA A 210 3.03 11.33 46.79
C ALA A 210 3.80 10.10 47.31
N PRO A 211 5.14 10.17 47.44
CA PRO A 211 5.92 9.08 48.00
C PRO A 211 5.48 8.81 49.45
N PRO A 212 5.51 7.55 49.92
CA PRO A 212 5.17 7.25 51.31
C PRO A 212 6.14 7.99 52.24
N SER A 213 5.59 8.70 53.22
CA SER A 213 6.35 9.43 54.21
C SER A 213 7.22 8.47 55.05
N PRO A 214 8.50 8.81 55.29
CA PRO A 214 9.29 8.12 56.29
C PRO A 214 8.69 8.39 57.69
N PRO A 215 8.82 7.46 58.64
CA PRO A 215 8.27 7.66 59.97
C PRO A 215 9.07 8.71 60.72
N GLY A 216 8.39 9.83 61.01
CA GLY A 216 8.64 10.76 62.11
C GLY A 216 9.97 11.49 62.11
N ILE A 217 9.92 12.82 61.97
CA ILE A 217 10.42 13.79 62.95
C ILE A 217 9.87 15.16 62.53
N SER A 218 9.21 15.82 63.48
CA SER A 218 8.65 17.17 63.36
C SER A 218 9.75 18.19 63.14
N HIS A 219 9.57 19.15 62.23
CA HIS A 219 9.98 20.53 62.47
C HIS A 219 9.08 21.48 61.65
N THR A 220 8.43 22.37 62.38
CA THR A 220 7.73 23.59 61.94
C THR A 220 8.73 24.58 61.36
N GLU A 221 8.37 25.32 60.31
CA GLU A 221 8.66 26.77 60.18
C GLU A 221 7.94 27.41 58.97
N ASP A 222 6.99 28.27 59.33
CA ASP A 222 6.55 29.55 58.78
C ASP A 222 6.20 29.75 57.29
N VAL A 223 4.90 29.96 57.08
CA VAL A 223 4.26 30.49 55.86
C VAL A 223 4.21 32.02 55.97
N HIS A 224 4.74 32.72 54.97
CA HIS A 224 4.43 34.14 54.74
C HIS A 224 3.50 34.28 53.53
N THR A 225 2.33 34.84 53.78
CA THR A 225 1.21 34.99 52.84
C THR A 225 1.42 36.22 51.96
N HIS A 226 1.29 36.07 50.64
CA HIS A 226 0.94 37.17 49.75
C HIS A 226 -0.36 36.83 49.03
N THR A 227 -1.40 37.60 49.36
CA THR A 227 -2.75 37.49 48.83
C THR A 227 -2.84 38.28 47.53
N GLU A 228 -2.83 37.61 46.38
CA GLU A 228 -3.31 38.19 45.12
C GLU A 228 -4.68 37.59 44.76
N THR A 229 -5.56 38.45 44.32
CA THR A 229 -7.02 38.26 44.21
C THR A 229 -7.42 37.09 43.29
N HIS A 230 -8.03 36.07 43.89
CA HIS A 230 -8.52 34.82 43.30
C HIS A 230 -9.49 34.96 42.11
N THR A 231 -10.12 36.13 41.94
CA THR A 231 -11.18 36.33 40.94
C THR A 231 -10.68 36.48 39.50
N HIS A 232 -9.44 36.95 39.29
CA HIS A 232 -8.89 37.18 37.95
C HIS A 232 -8.22 35.94 37.32
N VAL A 233 -7.90 34.94 38.15
CA VAL A 233 -7.22 33.69 37.75
C VAL A 233 -8.23 32.64 37.28
N GLU A 234 -9.43 32.58 37.87
CA GLU A 234 -10.49 31.65 37.45
C GLU A 234 -11.10 32.02 36.10
N ASP A 235 -11.31 33.31 35.82
CA ASP A 235 -11.91 33.77 34.56
C ASP A 235 -10.98 33.50 33.36
N HIS A 236 -9.68 33.74 33.52
CA HIS A 236 -8.68 33.48 32.48
C HIS A 236 -8.53 31.98 32.17
N ARG A 237 -8.63 31.11 33.19
CA ARG A 237 -8.53 29.65 33.04
C ARG A 237 -9.73 29.08 32.28
N THR A 238 -10.93 29.59 32.54
CA THR A 238 -12.15 29.14 31.85
C THR A 238 -12.25 29.65 30.41
N HIS A 239 -11.67 30.81 30.09
CA HIS A 239 -11.57 31.32 28.72
C HIS A 239 -10.67 30.42 27.86
N THR A 240 -9.48 30.08 28.36
CA THR A 240 -8.50 29.24 27.64
C THR A 240 -9.01 27.81 27.42
N GLU A 241 -9.76 27.24 28.37
CA GLU A 241 -10.34 25.90 28.21
C GLU A 241 -11.51 25.87 27.20
N LYS A 242 -12.29 26.95 27.12
CA LYS A 242 -13.33 27.13 26.08
C LYS A 242 -12.72 27.30 24.69
N GLU A 243 -11.62 28.05 24.56
CA GLU A 243 -10.91 28.22 23.29
C GLU A 243 -10.32 26.90 22.79
N TYR A 244 -9.67 26.14 23.67
CA TYR A 244 -9.14 24.83 23.32
C TYR A 244 -10.23 23.83 22.88
N ARG A 245 -11.40 23.87 23.54
CA ARG A 245 -12.54 23.04 23.15
C ARG A 245 -13.08 23.40 21.76
N ARG A 246 -13.19 24.71 21.46
CA ARG A 246 -13.58 25.20 20.12
C ARG A 246 -12.58 24.79 19.04
N GLU A 247 -11.29 24.81 19.33
CA GLU A 247 -10.24 24.37 18.40
C GLU A 247 -10.33 22.86 18.12
N LEU A 248 -10.58 22.04 19.14
CA LEU A 248 -10.81 20.61 18.97
C LEU A 248 -12.07 20.31 18.14
N ASP A 249 -13.16 21.03 18.39
CA ASP A 249 -14.41 20.90 17.65
C ASP A 249 -14.22 21.31 16.18
N HIS A 250 -13.51 22.42 15.91
CA HIS A 250 -13.16 22.84 14.55
C HIS A 250 -12.34 21.76 13.80
N ARG A 251 -11.33 21.17 14.46
CA ARG A 251 -10.55 20.08 13.86
C ARG A 251 -11.38 18.84 13.57
N ARG A 252 -12.33 18.50 14.45
CA ARG A 252 -13.26 17.39 14.26
C ARG A 252 -14.19 17.64 13.07
N GLU A 253 -14.73 18.84 12.95
CA GLU A 253 -15.56 19.23 11.81
C GLU A 253 -14.78 19.21 10.50
N GLU A 254 -13.54 19.70 10.48
CA GLU A 254 -12.69 19.64 9.30
C GLU A 254 -12.35 18.21 8.88
N HIS A 255 -12.04 17.33 9.85
CA HIS A 255 -11.81 15.91 9.58
C HIS A 255 -13.08 15.23 9.01
N ASN A 256 -14.25 15.53 9.58
CA ASN A 256 -15.52 15.01 9.06
C ASN A 256 -15.82 15.51 7.65
N ARG A 257 -15.55 16.79 7.33
CA ARG A 257 -15.68 17.32 5.97
C ARG A 257 -14.78 16.58 4.98
N ARG A 258 -13.52 16.33 5.33
CA ARG A 258 -12.59 15.54 4.49
C ARG A 258 -13.07 14.10 4.28
N LEU A 259 -13.64 13.47 5.30
CA LEU A 259 -14.24 12.14 5.17
C LEU A 259 -15.47 12.14 4.24
N GLU A 260 -16.32 13.17 4.30
CA GLU A 260 -17.45 13.30 3.39
C GLU A 260 -17.01 13.56 1.94
N GLU A 261 -15.99 14.38 1.72
CA GLU A 261 -15.38 14.59 0.41
C GLU A 261 -14.78 13.29 -0.14
N PHE A 262 -14.05 12.55 0.70
CA PHE A 262 -13.50 11.25 0.33
C PHE A 262 -14.60 10.26 -0.07
N LYS A 263 -15.68 10.16 0.72
CA LYS A 263 -16.84 9.32 0.37
C LYS A 263 -17.50 9.72 -0.94
N LYS A 264 -17.62 11.03 -1.24
CA LYS A 264 -18.16 11.51 -2.52
C LYS A 264 -17.27 11.12 -3.68
N LEU A 265 -15.95 11.25 -3.54
CA LEU A 265 -14.99 10.83 -4.56
C LEU A 265 -15.02 9.31 -4.78
N GLU A 266 -15.13 8.53 -3.72
CA GLU A 266 -15.25 7.07 -3.80
C GLU A 266 -16.53 6.64 -4.52
N GLU A 267 -17.66 7.28 -4.21
CA GLU A 267 -18.94 7.05 -4.91
C GLU A 267 -18.86 7.45 -6.39
N GLN A 268 -18.20 8.57 -6.71
CA GLN A 268 -17.95 8.98 -8.10
C GLN A 268 -17.10 7.94 -8.86
N ARG A 269 -16.00 7.46 -8.26
CA ARG A 269 -15.16 6.42 -8.87
C ARG A 269 -15.95 5.13 -9.07
N LYS A 270 -16.82 4.76 -8.12
CA LYS A 270 -17.67 3.58 -8.24
C LYS A 270 -18.67 3.70 -9.40
N GLN A 271 -19.30 4.86 -9.58
CA GLN A 271 -20.19 5.13 -10.70
C GLN A 271 -19.45 5.14 -12.05
N GLU A 272 -18.20 5.62 -12.07
CA GLU A 272 -17.36 5.59 -13.26
C GLU A 272 -16.95 4.16 -13.63
N ILE A 273 -16.55 3.34 -12.66
CA ILE A 273 -16.28 1.91 -12.86
C ILE A 273 -17.52 1.18 -13.40
N GLU A 274 -18.69 1.44 -12.83
CA GLU A 274 -19.94 0.81 -13.30
C GLU A 274 -20.27 1.22 -14.75
N ARG A 275 -20.02 2.48 -15.12
CA ARG A 275 -20.17 2.94 -16.51
C ARG A 275 -19.20 2.22 -17.45
N LEU A 276 -17.92 2.13 -17.08
CA LEU A 276 -16.90 1.43 -17.87
C LEU A 276 -17.23 -0.06 -18.01
N GLU A 277 -17.76 -0.70 -16.97
CA GLU A 277 -18.24 -2.08 -17.04
C GLU A 277 -19.42 -2.25 -18.00
N GLN A 278 -20.38 -1.31 -18.01
CA GLN A 278 -21.50 -1.31 -18.96
C GLN A 278 -21.00 -1.13 -20.40
N GLU A 279 -20.09 -0.19 -20.63
CA GLU A 279 -19.45 0.02 -21.93
C GLU A 279 -18.71 -1.23 -22.39
N ARG A 280 -17.93 -1.86 -21.51
CA ARG A 280 -17.25 -3.13 -21.77
C ARG A 280 -18.23 -4.24 -22.13
N LYS A 281 -19.36 -4.37 -21.43
CA LYS A 281 -20.41 -5.35 -21.77
C LYS A 281 -20.96 -5.11 -23.17
N MET A 282 -21.31 -3.86 -23.51
CA MET A 282 -21.78 -3.52 -24.86
C MET A 282 -20.72 -3.79 -25.93
N TRP A 283 -19.45 -3.49 -25.64
CA TRP A 283 -18.34 -3.77 -26.56
C TRP A 283 -18.15 -5.27 -26.78
N MET A 284 -18.22 -6.07 -25.71
CA MET A 284 -18.14 -7.53 -25.78
C MET A 284 -19.32 -8.13 -26.55
N GLU A 285 -20.52 -7.57 -26.42
CA GLU A 285 -21.69 -7.99 -27.19
C GLU A 285 -21.53 -7.67 -28.68
N LYS A 286 -21.09 -6.45 -29.02
CA LYS A 286 -20.74 -6.08 -30.40
C LYS A 286 -19.66 -7.00 -30.99
N LEU A 287 -18.64 -7.34 -30.22
CA LEU A 287 -17.60 -8.28 -30.66
C LEU A 287 -18.18 -9.66 -30.95
N LYS A 288 -19.09 -10.16 -30.10
CA LYS A 288 -19.80 -11.43 -30.36
C LYS A 288 -20.66 -11.36 -31.61
N GLU A 289 -21.38 -10.27 -31.84
CA GLU A 289 -22.18 -10.08 -33.07
C GLU A 289 -21.30 -10.06 -34.32
N LEU A 290 -20.14 -9.39 -34.25
CA LEU A 290 -19.15 -9.37 -35.33
C LEU A 290 -18.56 -10.77 -35.57
N GLU A 291 -18.18 -11.48 -34.51
CA GLU A 291 -17.69 -12.85 -34.60
C GLU A 291 -18.74 -13.82 -35.15
N GLU A 292 -20.01 -13.72 -34.73
CA GLU A 292 -21.11 -14.52 -35.28
C GLU A 292 -21.38 -14.16 -36.74
N GLY A 293 -21.30 -12.88 -37.10
CA GLY A 293 -21.39 -12.43 -38.48
C GLY A 293 -20.24 -12.96 -39.36
N GLN A 294 -19.04 -13.09 -38.79
CA GLN A 294 -17.86 -13.60 -39.46
C GLN A 294 -17.83 -15.14 -39.52
N LYS A 295 -18.34 -15.83 -38.49
CA LYS A 295 -18.59 -17.28 -38.48
C LYS A 295 -19.66 -17.70 -39.50
N LYS A 296 -20.66 -16.84 -39.73
CA LYS A 296 -21.70 -17.06 -40.75
C LYS A 296 -21.20 -16.88 -42.19
N LYS A 297 -19.98 -16.42 -42.43
CA LYS A 297 -19.46 -16.16 -43.78
C LYS A 297 -18.14 -16.87 -43.98
N HIS A 298 -18.20 -18.07 -44.52
CA HIS A 298 -17.02 -18.84 -44.87
C HIS A 298 -16.95 -19.01 -46.39
N LEU A 299 -15.81 -18.69 -46.98
CA LEU A 299 -15.54 -19.01 -48.39
C LEU A 299 -15.13 -20.47 -48.45
N VAL A 300 -16.04 -21.34 -48.87
CA VAL A 300 -15.82 -22.79 -48.93
C VAL A 300 -15.78 -23.22 -50.39
N GLN A 301 -14.83 -24.09 -50.73
CA GLN A 301 -14.77 -24.72 -52.05
C GLN A 301 -15.71 -25.93 -52.04
N ILE A 302 -16.89 -25.77 -52.64
CA ILE A 302 -17.98 -26.76 -52.55
C ILE A 302 -18.01 -27.56 -53.85
N ILE A 303 -18.03 -28.89 -53.73
CA ILE A 303 -18.15 -29.83 -54.84
C ILE A 303 -19.55 -30.46 -54.79
N CYS A 304 -20.44 -30.06 -55.70
CA CYS A 304 -21.76 -30.67 -55.85
C CYS A 304 -21.74 -31.70 -56.99
N SER A 305 -22.23 -32.91 -56.72
CA SER A 305 -22.36 -33.99 -57.72
C SER A 305 -23.80 -34.48 -57.83
N ARG A 306 -24.25 -34.80 -59.04
CA ARG A 306 -25.54 -35.45 -59.33
C ARG A 306 -25.28 -36.57 -60.34
N ASP A 307 -25.88 -37.74 -60.12
CA ASP A 307 -25.76 -38.91 -61.00
C ASP A 307 -24.29 -39.30 -61.31
N ASN A 308 -23.44 -39.27 -60.28
CA ASN A 308 -22.00 -39.57 -60.35
C ASN A 308 -21.16 -38.67 -61.28
N VAL A 309 -21.68 -37.49 -61.66
CA VAL A 309 -20.95 -36.47 -62.42
C VAL A 309 -20.74 -35.23 -61.55
N VAL A 310 -19.48 -34.88 -61.29
CA VAL A 310 -19.08 -33.64 -60.59
C VAL A 310 -19.16 -32.47 -61.56
N ARG A 311 -19.89 -31.39 -61.23
CA ARG A 311 -20.19 -30.31 -62.20
C ARG A 311 -19.64 -28.93 -61.89
N THR A 312 -19.20 -28.60 -60.68
CA THR A 312 -18.57 -27.28 -60.42
C THR A 312 -17.49 -27.34 -59.34
N THR A 313 -16.43 -26.55 -59.55
CA THR A 313 -15.37 -26.21 -58.59
C THR A 313 -15.31 -24.68 -58.49
N GLN A 314 -16.30 -24.06 -57.87
CA GLN A 314 -16.32 -22.61 -57.65
C GLN A 314 -16.32 -22.29 -56.16
N ILE A 315 -15.53 -21.28 -55.79
CA ILE A 315 -15.50 -20.74 -54.43
C ILE A 315 -16.77 -19.89 -54.25
N ARG A 316 -17.57 -20.21 -53.24
CA ARG A 316 -18.80 -19.47 -52.90
C ARG A 316 -18.83 -19.12 -51.41
N GLU A 317 -19.53 -18.04 -51.10
CA GLU A 317 -19.80 -17.62 -49.72
C GLU A 317 -20.85 -18.56 -49.13
N TYR A 318 -20.52 -19.21 -48.01
CA TYR A 318 -21.33 -20.22 -47.34
C TYR A 318 -21.80 -19.70 -45.98
N THR A 319 -23.11 -19.85 -45.73
CA THR A 319 -23.84 -19.54 -44.50
C THR A 319 -24.19 -20.84 -43.76
N GLU A 320 -23.79 -20.93 -42.50
CA GLU A 320 -24.00 -22.12 -41.67
C GLU A 320 -25.51 -22.39 -41.47
N GLY A 321 -26.01 -23.53 -41.97
CA GLY A 321 -27.42 -23.94 -41.85
C GLY A 321 -28.22 -24.01 -43.17
N GLU A 322 -27.68 -23.52 -44.29
CA GLU A 322 -28.27 -23.70 -45.63
C GLU A 322 -27.53 -24.82 -46.40
N ASP A 323 -28.22 -25.66 -47.19
CA ASP A 323 -27.57 -26.69 -48.01
C ASP A 323 -26.96 -26.03 -49.27
N PRO A 324 -25.62 -26.04 -49.43
CA PRO A 324 -24.96 -25.29 -50.49
C PRO A 324 -25.20 -25.87 -51.89
N CYS A 325 -25.79 -27.05 -52.02
CA CYS A 325 -26.14 -27.68 -53.28
C CYS A 325 -27.67 -27.64 -53.59
N GLU A 326 -28.48 -26.97 -52.76
CA GLU A 326 -29.95 -27.01 -52.89
C GLU A 326 -30.46 -26.44 -54.23
N GLY A 327 -29.87 -25.34 -54.71
CA GLY A 327 -30.20 -24.75 -56.02
C GLY A 327 -29.83 -25.63 -57.23
N PHE A 328 -28.86 -26.54 -57.07
CA PHE A 328 -28.44 -27.50 -58.11
C PHE A 328 -29.32 -28.74 -58.20
N ARG A 329 -30.11 -29.04 -57.16
CA ARG A 329 -31.07 -30.16 -57.17
C ARG A 329 -32.39 -29.78 -57.86
N ARG A 330 -32.73 -28.49 -57.94
CA ARG A 330 -34.00 -27.96 -58.50
C ARG A 330 -33.93 -27.57 -59.98
N THR A 331 -32.74 -27.56 -60.57
CA THR A 331 -32.48 -27.44 -62.02
C THR A 331 -32.09 -28.78 -62.60
#